data_AF-E9PNW2-F1
#
_entry.id   AF-E9PNW2-F1
#
_cell.length_a   1.000
_cell.length_b   1.000
_cell.length_c   1.000
_cell.angle_alpha   90.00
_cell.angle_beta   90.00
_cell.angle_gamma   90.00
#
_symmetry.space_group_name_H-M   'P 1'
#
loop_
_entity.id
_entity.type
_entity.pdbx_description
1 polymer ?
#
loop_
_entity_poly.entity_id
_entity_poly.type
_entity_poly.pdbx_seq_one_letter_code
_entity_poly.pdbx_strand_id
1 'polypeptide(L)'
;MAESLYEIRFRENVEKRILCHMQLSSAQVEQLRQAIEELYYFEFVVDDLPIRGFVGYMEESGFLPHSHKIGLWTHLDFHLEFHGDRIIFANVSVRDVKPHSLDGLRPDEFLGLTHTYSVRWSETSVERRSDRRRGDDGGFFPRTLEIHWLSIINSMVLVFLLVGFVAVILMRVLRNDLARYNLDEETTSAGSGDDFDQGDNGWKIIH
;
A
#
# COMPACT_ATOMS: atom_id res chain seq x y z
N MET A 1 0.50 23.40 -12.98
CA MET A 1 1.86 22.83 -13.01
C MET A 1 2.77 23.86 -12.39
N ALA A 2 3.43 23.55 -11.28
CA ALA A 2 4.35 24.48 -10.62
C ALA A 2 5.71 24.41 -11.33
N GLU A 3 6.37 25.55 -11.47
CA GLU A 3 7.73 25.61 -12.01
C GLU A 3 8.74 25.16 -10.94
N SER A 4 9.61 24.24 -11.32
CA SER A 4 10.63 23.73 -10.41
C SER A 4 11.83 24.66 -10.34
N LEU A 5 12.51 24.73 -9.19
CA LEU A 5 13.77 25.50 -9.04
C LEU A 5 14.99 24.85 -9.73
N TYR A 6 14.83 23.67 -10.34
CA TYR A 6 15.92 22.95 -11.01
C TYR A 6 16.17 23.54 -12.40
N GLU A 7 17.37 24.07 -12.61
CA GLU A 7 17.79 24.60 -13.90
C GLU A 7 18.55 23.52 -14.69
N ILE A 8 17.81 22.82 -15.55
CA ILE A 8 18.35 21.75 -16.41
C ILE A 8 18.46 22.28 -17.84
N ARG A 9 19.69 22.50 -18.31
CA ARG A 9 19.97 22.93 -19.68
C ARG A 9 20.33 21.73 -20.55
N PHE A 10 19.82 21.71 -21.77
CA PHE A 10 20.00 20.61 -22.70
C PHE A 10 21.48 20.38 -23.02
N ARG A 11 21.94 19.13 -22.87
CA ARG A 11 23.34 18.69 -23.06
C ARG A 11 24.38 19.37 -22.16
N GLU A 12 23.95 20.07 -21.12
CA GLU A 12 24.83 20.68 -20.14
C GLU A 12 24.88 19.80 -18.88
N ASN A 13 26.05 19.19 -18.64
CA ASN A 13 26.29 18.43 -17.43
C ASN A 13 26.55 19.38 -16.27
N VAL A 14 25.93 19.07 -15.12
CA VAL A 14 26.04 19.87 -13.91
C VAL A 14 26.35 18.93 -12.75
N GLU A 15 27.38 19.22 -11.97
CA GLU A 15 27.72 18.42 -10.80
C GLU A 15 27.51 19.21 -9.53
N LYS A 16 26.75 18.63 -8.57
CA LYS A 16 26.56 19.16 -7.21
C LYS A 16 26.19 20.64 -7.15
N ARG A 17 25.31 21.10 -8.04
CA ARG A 17 24.78 22.47 -7.98
C ARG A 17 23.85 22.60 -6.78
N ILE A 18 24.01 23.70 -6.05
CA ILE A 18 23.16 24.02 -4.91
C ILE A 18 21.81 24.48 -5.44
N LEU A 19 20.74 23.86 -4.95
CA LEU A 19 19.36 24.22 -5.26
C LEU A 19 18.88 25.30 -4.28
N CYS A 20 18.92 24.98 -2.99
CA CYS A 20 18.50 25.88 -1.93
C CYS A 20 19.10 25.48 -0.58
N HIS A 21 19.14 26.46 0.31
CA HIS A 21 19.37 26.25 1.74
C HIS A 21 18.03 26.35 2.46
N MET A 22 17.73 25.36 3.28
CA MET A 22 16.50 25.28 4.06
C MET A 22 16.84 25.22 5.54
N GLN A 23 16.03 25.88 6.35
CA GLN A 23 16.06 25.79 7.81
C GLN A 23 14.68 25.28 8.23
N LEU A 24 14.62 24.05 8.70
CA LEU A 24 13.37 23.41 9.10
C LEU A 24 13.21 23.49 10.62
N SER A 25 12.02 23.87 11.07
CA SER A 25 11.66 23.75 12.49
C SER A 25 11.36 22.30 12.86
N SER A 26 11.36 22.00 14.16
CA SER A 26 10.96 20.69 14.69
C SER A 26 9.58 20.23 14.17
N ALA A 27 8.60 21.13 14.12
CA ALA A 27 7.27 20.84 13.58
C ALA A 27 7.29 20.50 12.07
N GLN A 28 8.13 21.17 11.28
CA GLN A 28 8.27 20.88 9.85
C GLN A 28 8.99 19.56 9.60
N VAL A 29 9.99 19.23 10.44
CA VAL A 29 10.67 17.93 10.36
C VAL A 29 9.71 16.80 10.73
N GLU A 30 8.86 16.99 11.73
CA GLU A 30 7.81 16.02 12.10
C GLU A 30 6.86 15.77 10.92
N GLN A 31 6.38 16.84 10.28
CA GLN A 31 5.53 16.73 9.09
C GLN A 31 6.23 15.98 7.95
N LEU A 32 7.52 16.26 7.74
CA LEU A 32 8.32 15.59 6.73
C LEU A 32 8.53 14.10 7.06
N ARG A 33 8.74 13.76 8.34
CA ARG A 33 8.85 12.38 8.82
C ARG A 33 7.58 11.61 8.51
N GLN A 34 6.43 12.16 8.88
CA GLN A 34 5.13 11.56 8.58
C GLN A 34 4.92 11.37 7.07
N ALA A 35 5.26 12.37 6.26
CA ALA A 35 5.15 12.25 4.80
C ALA A 35 6.05 11.12 4.24
N ILE A 36 7.25 10.92 4.79
CA ILE A 36 8.14 9.83 4.38
C ILE A 36 7.58 8.46 4.81
N GLU A 37 7.02 8.35 6.02
CA GLU A 37 6.34 7.14 6.51
C GLU A 37 5.12 6.79 5.62
N GLU A 38 4.40 7.80 5.16
CA GLU A 38 3.26 7.68 4.22
C GLU A 38 3.71 7.51 2.76
N LEU A 39 5.01 7.34 2.48
CA LEU A 39 5.58 7.09 1.15
C LEU A 39 5.30 8.20 0.13
N TYR A 40 5.29 9.46 0.58
CA TYR A 40 5.15 10.59 -0.33
C TYR A 40 6.28 10.61 -1.35
N TYR A 41 5.90 10.91 -2.58
CA TYR A 41 6.79 11.00 -3.73
C TYR A 41 6.52 12.29 -4.51
N PHE A 42 7.52 12.73 -5.26
CA PHE A 42 7.39 13.81 -6.20
C PHE A 42 7.32 13.27 -7.63
N GLU A 43 6.68 14.03 -8.51
CA GLU A 43 6.70 13.82 -9.97
C GLU A 43 7.25 15.07 -10.64
N PHE A 44 8.32 14.90 -11.40
CA PHE A 44 8.86 15.90 -12.33
C PHE A 44 8.45 15.54 -13.76
N VAL A 45 8.23 16.56 -14.57
CA VAL A 45 7.97 16.38 -16.01
C VAL A 45 9.06 17.13 -16.77
N VAL A 46 9.94 16.39 -17.45
CA VAL A 46 11.01 16.95 -18.29
C VAL A 46 10.73 16.60 -19.73
N ASP A 47 10.51 17.60 -20.58
CA ASP A 47 10.13 17.41 -21.99
C ASP A 47 9.05 16.34 -22.15
N ASP A 48 7.94 16.46 -21.41
CA ASP A 48 6.82 15.50 -21.36
C ASP A 48 7.11 14.10 -20.74
N LEU A 49 8.35 13.81 -20.31
CA LEU A 49 8.71 12.57 -19.62
C LEU A 49 8.44 12.70 -18.12
N PRO A 50 7.52 11.91 -17.54
CA PRO A 50 7.33 11.88 -16.11
C PRO A 50 8.48 11.11 -15.44
N ILE A 51 9.04 11.69 -14.39
CA ILE A 51 10.08 11.14 -13.54
C ILE A 51 9.57 11.19 -12.11
N ARG A 52 9.64 10.09 -11.38
CA ARG A 52 9.14 10.01 -10.01
C ARG A 52 10.27 9.61 -9.07
N GLY A 53 10.23 10.15 -7.84
CA GLY A 53 11.18 9.81 -6.78
C GLY A 53 10.54 9.95 -5.41
N PHE A 54 10.92 9.10 -4.46
CA PHE A 54 10.51 9.24 -3.07
C PHE A 54 11.20 10.44 -2.43
N VAL A 55 10.47 11.12 -1.55
CA VAL A 55 11.01 12.29 -0.82
C VAL A 55 12.14 11.86 0.13
N GLY A 56 12.02 10.69 0.75
CA GLY A 56 12.99 10.18 1.72
C GLY A 56 13.23 8.69 1.62
N TYR A 57 13.94 8.20 2.62
CA TYR A 57 14.29 6.81 2.85
C TYR A 57 13.71 6.38 4.18
N MET A 58 13.08 5.21 4.19
CA MET A 58 12.62 4.56 5.40
C MET A 58 13.13 3.13 5.40
N GLU A 59 13.79 2.75 6.48
CA GLU A 59 14.21 1.38 6.73
C GLU A 59 13.55 0.89 8.01
N GLU A 60 12.73 -0.15 7.86
CA GLU A 60 12.13 -0.86 8.99
C GLU A 60 13.12 -1.93 9.44
N SER A 61 13.64 -1.81 10.66
CA SER A 61 14.60 -2.75 11.24
C SER A 61 14.07 -3.32 12.55
N GLY A 62 14.09 -4.66 12.66
CA GLY A 62 13.78 -5.40 13.89
C GLY A 62 12.37 -5.98 13.95
N PHE A 63 12.26 -7.25 14.35
CA PHE A 63 10.98 -7.91 14.62
C PHE A 63 10.36 -7.38 15.92
N LEU A 64 11.18 -7.09 16.95
CA LEU A 64 10.84 -6.35 18.18
C LEU A 64 12.12 -5.85 18.88
N PRO A 65 12.23 -4.57 19.31
CA PRO A 65 11.35 -3.44 19.00
C PRO A 65 11.52 -2.99 17.55
N HIS A 66 10.41 -2.57 16.91
CA HIS A 66 10.45 -1.98 15.58
C HIS A 66 11.18 -0.63 15.65
N SER A 67 12.29 -0.50 14.92
CA SER A 67 12.99 0.76 14.75
C SER A 67 12.78 1.23 13.32
N HIS A 68 12.22 2.42 13.16
CA HIS A 68 12.07 3.08 11.87
C HIS A 68 13.23 4.06 11.76
N LYS A 69 14.16 3.79 10.84
CA LYS A 69 15.20 4.77 10.50
C LYS A 69 14.69 5.58 9.34
N ILE A 70 14.44 6.86 9.59
CA ILE A 70 13.89 7.77 8.62
C ILE A 70 14.95 8.79 8.26
N GLY A 71 15.16 8.95 6.96
CA GLY A 71 16.10 9.93 6.45
C GLY A 71 15.62 10.62 5.20
N LEU A 72 16.12 11.82 4.99
CA LEU A 72 15.81 12.65 3.84
C LEU A 72 16.90 12.58 2.79
N TRP A 73 16.50 12.51 1.53
CA TRP A 73 17.42 12.67 0.41
C TRP A 73 17.66 14.15 0.12
N THR A 74 18.90 14.60 0.31
CA THR A 74 19.29 16.00 0.06
C THR A 74 19.92 16.23 -1.31
N HIS A 75 20.25 15.15 -2.03
CA HIS A 75 20.85 15.21 -3.36
C HIS A 75 20.04 14.40 -4.37
N LEU A 76 19.73 14.99 -5.52
CA LEU A 76 19.10 14.29 -6.65
C LEU A 76 20.04 14.28 -7.86
N ASP A 77 20.26 13.11 -8.44
CA ASP A 77 21.03 12.91 -9.66
C ASP A 77 20.07 12.59 -10.82
N PHE A 78 19.96 13.54 -11.75
CA PHE A 78 19.15 13.42 -12.95
C PHE A 78 20.00 12.84 -14.07
N HIS A 79 19.58 11.68 -14.60
CA HIS A 79 20.17 11.07 -15.77
C HIS A 79 19.22 11.20 -16.96
N LEU A 80 19.64 11.95 -17.98
CA LEU A 80 18.86 12.18 -19.18
C LEU A 80 19.60 11.60 -20.40
N GLU A 81 18.87 10.90 -21.25
CA GLU A 81 19.40 10.38 -22.50
C GLU A 81 18.72 11.08 -23.67
N PHE A 82 19.52 11.42 -24.67
CA PHE A 82 19.07 12.12 -25.86
C PHE A 82 19.54 11.43 -27.14
N HIS A 83 18.74 11.59 -28.20
CA HIS A 83 19.09 11.20 -29.56
C HIS A 83 18.79 12.38 -30.48
N GLY A 84 19.84 12.92 -31.12
CA GLY A 84 19.72 14.18 -31.86
C GLY A 84 19.21 15.30 -30.94
N ASP A 85 18.17 16.02 -31.33
CA ASP A 85 17.61 17.15 -30.58
C ASP A 85 16.43 16.77 -29.65
N ARG A 86 16.27 15.48 -29.34
CA ARG A 86 15.13 14.99 -28.56
C ARG A 86 15.58 14.21 -27.34
N ILE A 87 14.91 14.45 -26.22
CA ILE A 87 15.09 13.67 -24.99
C ILE A 87 14.26 12.39 -25.14
N ILE A 88 14.91 11.24 -24.98
CA ILE A 88 14.24 9.96 -25.13
C ILE A 88 14.01 9.25 -23.79
N PHE A 89 14.83 9.56 -22.79
CA PHE A 89 14.78 8.95 -21.47
C PHE A 89 15.21 9.96 -20.41
N ALA A 90 14.55 9.92 -19.26
CA ALA A 90 14.92 10.70 -18.11
C ALA A 90 14.64 9.90 -16.84
N ASN A 91 15.59 9.88 -15.93
CA ASN A 91 15.50 9.19 -14.66
C ASN A 91 16.07 10.06 -13.54
N VAL A 92 15.54 9.89 -12.34
CA VAL A 92 16.10 10.48 -11.12
C VAL A 92 16.64 9.36 -10.25
N SER A 93 17.80 9.58 -9.68
CA SER A 93 18.42 8.65 -8.75
C SER A 93 19.01 9.41 -7.57
N VAL A 94 19.16 8.74 -6.44
CA VAL A 94 19.81 9.30 -5.25
C VAL A 94 21.16 8.61 -5.07
N ARG A 95 22.05 8.78 -6.04
CA ARG A 95 23.38 8.16 -6.01
C ARG A 95 24.28 8.89 -5.02
N ASP A 96 25.11 8.11 -4.34
CA ASP A 96 26.31 8.58 -3.62
C ASP A 96 26.10 9.54 -2.44
N VAL A 97 24.88 9.64 -1.90
CA VAL A 97 24.59 10.45 -0.72
C VAL A 97 23.91 9.60 0.34
N LYS A 98 24.43 9.65 1.57
CA LYS A 98 23.75 9.03 2.72
C LYS A 98 22.52 9.86 3.08
N PRO A 99 21.36 9.22 3.34
CA PRO A 99 20.18 9.96 3.74
C PRO A 99 20.46 10.69 5.06
N HIS A 100 20.00 11.93 5.15
CA HIS A 100 20.17 12.71 6.38
C HIS A 100 19.11 12.26 7.39
N SER A 101 19.52 11.69 8.53
CA SER A 101 18.59 11.22 9.55
C SER A 101 17.76 12.40 10.09
N LEU A 102 16.46 12.17 10.24
CA LEU A 102 15.52 13.14 10.80
C LEU A 102 15.24 12.86 12.30
N ASP A 103 16.04 12.00 12.94
CA ASP A 103 15.80 11.54 14.30
C ASP A 103 16.41 12.50 15.34
N GLY A 104 15.71 12.70 16.47
CA GLY A 104 16.30 13.25 17.69
C GLY A 104 16.42 14.78 17.77
N LEU A 105 15.69 15.54 16.95
CA LEU A 105 15.64 17.01 17.04
C LEU A 105 14.96 17.48 18.33
N ARG A 106 15.56 18.49 18.98
CA ARG A 106 14.94 19.17 20.12
C ARG A 106 13.85 20.14 19.64
N PRO A 107 12.83 20.45 20.47
CA PRO A 107 11.71 21.31 20.07
C PRO A 107 12.11 22.70 19.54
N ASP A 108 13.21 23.26 20.03
CA ASP A 108 13.70 24.60 19.68
C ASP A 108 14.90 24.61 18.72
N GLU A 109 15.23 23.46 18.13
CA GLU A 109 16.35 23.33 17.20
C GLU A 109 15.88 23.43 15.75
N PHE A 110 16.67 24.14 14.94
CA PHE A 110 16.46 24.23 13.50
C PHE A 110 17.40 23.28 12.77
N LEU A 111 16.85 22.49 11.86
CA LEU A 111 17.62 21.61 11.00
C LEU A 111 18.00 22.34 9.72
N GLY A 112 19.29 22.68 9.59
CA GLY A 112 19.86 23.28 8.40
C GLY A 112 20.18 22.24 7.34
N LEU A 113 19.47 22.27 6.21
CA LEU A 113 19.67 21.37 5.08
C LEU A 113 20.06 22.15 3.83
N THR A 114 20.99 21.57 3.06
CA THR A 114 21.35 22.12 1.76
C THR A 114 20.96 21.10 0.70
N HIS A 115 19.99 21.46 -0.13
CA HIS A 115 19.59 20.64 -1.26
C HIS A 115 20.51 20.90 -2.44
N THR A 116 20.94 19.81 -3.07
CA THR A 116 21.84 19.86 -4.22
C THR A 116 21.32 18.94 -5.33
N TYR A 117 21.77 19.16 -6.55
CA TYR A 117 21.45 18.28 -7.66
C TYR A 117 22.60 18.15 -8.63
N SER A 118 22.59 17.05 -9.38
CA SER A 118 23.48 16.81 -10.50
C SER A 118 22.67 16.42 -11.72
N VAL A 119 23.15 16.79 -12.89
CA VAL A 119 22.53 16.50 -14.19
C VAL A 119 23.59 15.84 -15.07
N ARG A 120 23.28 14.66 -15.58
CA ARG A 120 24.12 13.92 -16.52
C ARG A 120 23.36 13.64 -17.79
N TRP A 121 23.94 14.04 -18.90
CA TRP A 121 23.47 13.76 -20.24
C TRP A 121 24.29 12.64 -20.87
N SER A 122 23.61 11.70 -21.50
CA SER A 122 24.23 10.67 -22.31
C SER A 122 23.56 10.59 -23.68
N GLU A 123 24.36 10.45 -24.73
CA GLU A 123 23.87 10.22 -26.08
C GLU A 123 23.59 8.73 -26.27
N THR A 124 22.50 8.42 -26.97
CA THR A 124 22.03 7.06 -27.20
C THR A 124 21.58 6.89 -28.63
N SER A 125 21.84 5.71 -29.21
CA SER A 125 21.47 5.37 -30.59
C SER A 125 20.01 4.92 -30.73
N VAL A 126 19.24 4.94 -29.64
CA VAL A 126 17.84 4.50 -29.62
C VAL A 126 16.94 5.65 -30.07
N GLU A 127 16.25 5.49 -31.19
CA GLU A 127 15.32 6.52 -31.69
C GLU A 127 13.99 6.58 -30.93
N ARG A 128 13.60 5.47 -30.29
CA ARG A 128 12.28 5.36 -29.66
C ARG A 128 12.33 5.97 -28.26
N ARG A 129 11.50 7.00 -28.05
CA ARG A 129 11.20 7.54 -26.73
C ARG A 129 10.77 6.41 -25.80
N SER A 130 11.43 6.30 -24.66
CA SER A 130 11.04 5.37 -23.59
C SER A 130 9.64 5.77 -23.13
N ASP A 131 8.66 4.94 -23.49
CA ASP A 131 7.26 5.19 -23.15
C ASP A 131 7.02 4.76 -21.69
N ARG A 132 7.60 5.50 -20.74
CA ARG A 132 7.31 5.33 -19.31
C ARG A 132 5.84 5.63 -18.99
N ARG A 133 5.08 6.26 -19.89
CA ARG A 133 3.63 6.43 -19.73
C ARG A 133 2.89 5.09 -19.84
N ARG A 134 3.48 4.05 -20.44
CA ARG A 134 2.93 2.68 -20.53
C ARG A 134 3.52 1.68 -19.53
N GLY A 135 4.52 2.08 -18.74
CA GLY A 135 5.24 1.20 -17.81
C GLY A 135 4.61 1.15 -16.42
N ASP A 136 3.37 0.66 -16.33
CA ASP A 136 2.70 0.30 -15.07
C ASP A 136 3.38 -0.92 -14.39
N ASP A 137 4.27 -1.62 -15.10
CA ASP A 137 4.85 -2.90 -14.66
C ASP A 137 6.21 -2.79 -13.95
N GLY A 138 6.71 -1.58 -13.68
CA GLY A 138 8.12 -1.33 -13.36
C GLY A 138 8.44 -0.69 -12.02
N GLY A 139 7.78 -1.08 -10.92
CA GLY A 139 8.39 -1.00 -9.58
C GLY A 139 8.66 0.39 -8.98
N PHE A 140 7.92 1.44 -9.36
CA PHE A 140 8.02 2.71 -8.62
C PHE A 140 7.31 2.64 -7.26
N PHE A 141 6.17 1.96 -7.18
CA PHE A 141 5.46 1.70 -5.94
C PHE A 141 5.74 0.26 -5.48
N PRO A 142 6.64 0.02 -4.51
CA PRO A 142 6.37 -1.08 -3.61
C PRO A 142 5.04 -0.74 -2.91
N ARG A 143 4.14 -1.71 -2.68
CA ARG A 143 2.92 -1.59 -1.84
C ARG A 143 1.55 -1.28 -2.48
N THR A 144 1.33 -1.34 -3.79
CA THR A 144 -0.07 -1.58 -4.26
C THR A 144 -0.56 -2.99 -3.92
N LEU A 145 0.37 -3.92 -3.60
CA LEU A 145 0.04 -5.28 -3.19
C LEU A 145 -0.60 -5.37 -1.80
N GLU A 146 -0.25 -4.51 -0.84
CA GLU A 146 -0.56 -4.80 0.58
C GLU A 146 -1.97 -4.41 1.06
N ILE A 147 -2.63 -3.47 0.40
CA ILE A 147 -3.92 -2.96 0.89
C ILE A 147 -5.08 -3.86 0.42
N HIS A 148 -4.96 -4.49 -0.74
CA HIS A 148 -6.01 -5.34 -1.29
C HIS A 148 -6.15 -6.68 -0.57
N TRP A 149 -5.05 -7.33 -0.16
CA TRP A 149 -5.15 -8.65 0.47
C TRP A 149 -5.83 -8.62 1.84
N LEU A 150 -5.71 -7.53 2.61
CA LEU A 150 -6.40 -7.38 3.89
C LEU A 150 -7.93 -7.38 3.73
N SER A 151 -8.45 -6.70 2.70
CA SER A 151 -9.89 -6.71 2.39
C SER A 151 -10.38 -8.10 1.92
N ILE A 152 -9.55 -8.81 1.16
CA ILE A 152 -9.85 -10.17 0.67
C ILE A 152 -9.89 -11.17 1.84
N ILE A 153 -8.89 -11.15 2.73
CA ILE A 153 -8.87 -12.01 3.92
C ILE A 153 -10.06 -11.72 4.82
N ASN A 154 -10.36 -10.43 5.07
CA ASN A 154 -11.51 -10.05 5.90
C ASN A 154 -12.83 -10.59 5.32
N SER A 155 -13.02 -10.51 4.00
CA SER A 155 -14.18 -11.12 3.34
C SER A 155 -14.20 -12.64 3.46
N MET A 156 -13.05 -13.32 3.32
CA MET A 156 -12.98 -14.78 3.44
C MET A 156 -13.32 -15.27 4.85
N VAL A 157 -12.83 -14.58 5.88
CA VAL A 157 -13.13 -14.89 7.29
C VAL A 157 -14.64 -14.79 7.55
N LEU A 158 -15.29 -13.73 7.06
CA LEU A 158 -16.74 -13.55 7.20
C LEU A 158 -17.52 -14.69 6.51
N VAL A 159 -17.12 -15.08 5.30
CA VAL A 159 -17.77 -16.18 4.56
C VAL A 159 -17.65 -17.50 5.32
N PHE A 160 -16.47 -17.85 5.84
CA PHE A 160 -16.30 -19.08 6.61
C PHE A 160 -17.12 -19.09 7.91
N LEU A 161 -17.21 -17.96 8.61
CA LEU A 161 -18.05 -17.83 9.79
C LEU A 161 -19.55 -18.03 9.47
N LEU A 162 -20.03 -17.42 8.39
CA LEU A 162 -21.42 -17.58 7.92
C LEU A 162 -21.72 -19.02 7.52
N VAL A 163 -20.85 -19.66 6.73
CA VAL A 163 -21.01 -21.07 6.34
C VAL A 163 -21.00 -21.98 7.56
N GLY A 164 -20.09 -21.75 8.51
CA GLY A 164 -20.04 -22.49 9.77
C GLY A 164 -21.32 -22.35 10.59
N PHE A 165 -21.85 -21.13 10.73
CA PHE A 165 -23.10 -20.88 11.45
C PHE A 165 -24.30 -21.58 10.81
N VAL A 166 -24.42 -21.49 9.48
CA VAL A 166 -25.48 -22.19 8.72
C VAL A 166 -25.34 -23.71 8.86
N ALA A 167 -24.12 -24.25 8.78
CA ALA A 167 -23.87 -25.67 8.94
C ALA A 167 -24.27 -26.18 10.34
N VAL A 168 -24.02 -25.40 11.40
CA VAL A 168 -24.46 -25.74 12.77
C VAL A 168 -25.99 -25.75 12.88
N ILE A 169 -26.67 -24.77 12.31
CA ILE A 169 -28.15 -24.75 12.27
C ILE A 169 -28.68 -25.97 11.53
N LEU A 170 -28.15 -26.25 10.34
CA LEU A 170 -28.55 -27.40 9.54
C LEU A 170 -28.28 -28.72 10.26
N MET A 171 -27.12 -28.90 10.89
CA MET A 171 -26.84 -30.10 11.70
C MET A 171 -27.79 -30.22 12.89
N ARG A 172 -28.16 -29.10 13.53
CA ARG A 172 -29.12 -29.11 14.65
C ARG A 172 -30.52 -29.50 14.19
N VAL A 173 -30.98 -28.94 13.07
CA VAL A 173 -32.26 -29.31 12.46
C VAL A 173 -32.23 -30.78 12.04
N LEU A 174 -31.19 -31.22 11.35
CA LEU A 174 -31.08 -32.59 10.84
C LEU A 174 -30.99 -33.63 11.98
N ARG A 175 -30.28 -33.33 13.08
CA ARG A 175 -30.31 -34.18 14.28
C ARG A 175 -31.69 -34.24 14.91
N ASN A 176 -32.38 -33.11 15.00
CA ASN A 176 -33.73 -33.05 15.55
C ASN A 176 -34.74 -33.78 14.66
N ASP A 177 -34.61 -33.66 13.35
CA ASP A 177 -35.45 -34.30 12.35
C ASP A 177 -35.21 -35.82 12.35
N LEU A 178 -33.96 -36.26 12.35
CA LEU A 178 -33.59 -37.68 12.41
C LEU A 178 -34.00 -38.33 13.75
N ALA A 179 -33.91 -37.59 14.87
CA ALA A 179 -34.42 -38.06 16.15
C ALA A 179 -35.95 -38.25 16.14
N ARG A 180 -36.69 -37.39 15.45
CA ARG A 180 -38.15 -37.55 15.26
C ARG A 180 -38.46 -38.76 14.40
N TYR A 181 -37.82 -38.93 13.26
CA TYR A 181 -38.06 -40.10 12.40
C TYR A 181 -37.73 -41.42 13.08
N ASN A 182 -36.64 -41.50 13.86
CA ASN A 182 -36.32 -42.71 14.62
C ASN A 182 -37.38 -43.00 15.69
N LEU A 183 -37.93 -41.98 16.37
CA LEU A 183 -39.01 -42.14 17.34
C LEU A 183 -40.35 -42.49 16.66
N ASP A 184 -40.63 -41.92 15.48
CA ASP A 184 -41.82 -42.23 14.70
C ASP A 184 -41.76 -43.66 14.15
N GLU A 185 -40.59 -44.15 13.73
CA GLU A 185 -40.39 -45.54 13.31
C GLU A 185 -40.52 -46.52 14.50
N GLU A 186 -40.04 -46.13 15.69
CA GLU A 186 -40.17 -46.91 16.93
C GLU A 186 -41.63 -46.92 17.44
N THR A 187 -42.38 -45.83 17.30
CA THR A 187 -43.82 -45.76 17.63
C THR A 187 -44.71 -46.43 16.58
N THR A 188 -44.29 -46.48 15.30
CA THR A 188 -45.01 -47.23 14.25
C THR A 188 -44.70 -48.73 14.29
N SER A 189 -43.54 -49.14 14.81
CA SER A 189 -43.15 -50.55 14.97
C SER A 189 -43.48 -51.15 16.34
N ALA A 190 -43.67 -50.33 17.38
CA ALA A 190 -44.14 -50.76 18.69
C ALA A 190 -45.67 -50.66 18.80
N GLY A 191 -46.36 -51.48 18.02
CA GLY A 191 -47.76 -51.83 18.29
C GLY A 191 -47.89 -52.72 19.53
N SER A 192 -47.61 -52.19 20.73
CA SER A 192 -48.06 -52.76 22.01
C SER A 192 -47.58 -51.94 23.22
N GLY A 193 -48.50 -51.22 23.87
CA GLY A 193 -48.38 -50.86 25.29
C GLY A 193 -48.42 -49.37 25.63
N ASP A 194 -49.64 -48.81 25.68
CA ASP A 194 -50.15 -47.98 26.80
C ASP A 194 -49.29 -46.77 27.24
N ASP A 195 -49.58 -45.55 26.74
CA ASP A 195 -50.31 -44.52 27.51
C ASP A 195 -50.49 -43.22 26.67
N PHE A 196 -51.72 -42.70 26.71
CA PHE A 196 -52.28 -41.41 26.25
C PHE A 196 -51.26 -40.27 26.00
N ASP A 197 -51.18 -39.63 24.83
CA ASP A 197 -52.17 -38.79 24.13
C ASP A 197 -52.80 -37.65 24.98
N GLN A 198 -52.08 -36.53 25.14
CA GLN A 198 -52.68 -35.26 25.55
C GLN A 198 -51.90 -34.06 24.98
N GLY A 199 -52.17 -33.71 23.72
CA GLY A 199 -51.57 -32.53 23.07
C GLY A 199 -52.43 -31.85 22.02
N ASP A 200 -52.93 -32.56 21.00
CA ASP A 200 -53.30 -31.89 19.74
C ASP A 200 -54.70 -32.24 19.20
N ASN A 201 -55.74 -32.13 20.03
CA ASN A 201 -57.14 -32.15 19.58
C ASN A 201 -57.73 -30.74 19.51
N GLY A 202 -57.19 -29.89 18.63
CA GLY A 202 -57.44 -28.44 18.64
C GLY A 202 -57.94 -27.79 17.34
N TRP A 203 -58.51 -28.51 16.36
CA TRP A 203 -58.89 -27.89 15.08
C TRP A 203 -60.17 -28.40 14.41
N LYS A 204 -60.98 -29.22 15.11
CA LYS A 204 -62.26 -29.68 14.55
C LYS A 204 -63.44 -29.37 15.45
N ILE A 205 -63.66 -28.10 15.75
CA ILE A 205 -64.95 -27.60 16.25
C ILE A 205 -65.23 -26.22 15.66
N ILE A 206 -65.58 -26.12 14.37
CA ILE A 206 -66.38 -24.98 13.89
C ILE A 206 -67.30 -25.44 12.74
N HIS A 207 -68.57 -25.58 13.12
CA HIS A 207 -69.85 -25.56 12.37
C HIS A 207 -70.13 -26.55 11.22
#